data_AF-A0A0C2GVK9-F1
#
_entry.id   AF-A0A0C2GVK9-F1
#
_cell.length_a   1.000
_cell.length_b   1.000
_cell.length_c   1.000
_cell.angle_alpha   90.00
_cell.angle_beta   90.00
_cell.angle_gamma   90.00
#
_symmetry.space_group_name_H-M   'P 1'
#
loop_
_entity.id
_entity.type
_entity.pdbx_description
1 polymer ?
#
loop_
_entity_poly.entity_id
_entity_poly.type
_entity_poly.pdbx_seq_one_letter_code
_entity_poly.pdbx_strand_id
1 'polypeptide(L)'
;MVRAAQLVRAANDLPRRGDDYELCNSFSAFSAFMEQQETRIRLLLTTLMRNTGCPTRMPKVNSDVEEYLERIVMVDDHIVERAVGHFLYRLFFCRISWP
;
A
#
# COMPACT_ATOMS: atom_id res chain seq x y z
N MET A 1 -4.43 -3.70 -14.72
CA MET A 1 -3.25 -2.81 -14.82
C MET A 1 -3.61 -1.39 -15.26
N VAL A 2 -4.25 -1.17 -16.42
CA VAL A 2 -4.52 0.19 -16.97
C VAL A 2 -5.23 1.14 -15.99
N ARG A 3 -6.28 0.66 -15.30
CA ARG A 3 -7.03 1.46 -14.31
C ARG A 3 -6.20 1.82 -13.08
N ALA A 4 -5.34 0.92 -12.60
CA ALA A 4 -4.48 1.20 -11.45
C ALA A 4 -3.45 2.30 -11.78
N ALA A 5 -2.85 2.23 -12.96
CA ALA A 5 -1.92 3.26 -13.42
C ALA A 5 -2.59 4.64 -13.60
N GLN A 6 -3.86 4.68 -14.04
CA GLN A 6 -4.64 5.92 -14.11
C GLN A 6 -4.91 6.50 -12.72
N LEU A 7 -5.28 5.66 -11.75
CA LEU A 7 -5.51 6.10 -10.36
C LEU A 7 -4.23 6.63 -9.71
N VAL A 8 -3.08 5.99 -9.95
CA VAL A 8 -1.77 6.46 -9.45
C VAL A 8 -1.41 7.81 -10.04
N ARG A 9 -1.62 8.01 -11.35
CA ARG A 9 -1.39 9.31 -11.99
C ARG A 9 -2.28 10.40 -11.41
N ALA A 10 -3.59 10.14 -11.33
CA ALA A 10 -4.53 11.08 -10.73
C ALA A 10 -4.17 11.42 -9.27
N ALA A 11 -3.67 10.45 -8.50
CA ALA A 11 -3.22 10.67 -7.13
C ALA A 11 -1.89 11.44 -7.02
N ASN A 12 -1.05 11.42 -8.05
CA ASN A 12 0.17 12.22 -8.13
C ASN A 12 -0.12 13.68 -8.48
N ASP A 13 -1.20 13.92 -9.22
CA ASP A 13 -1.65 15.27 -9.61
C ASP A 13 -2.42 15.99 -8.48
N LEU A 14 -2.74 15.30 -7.38
CA LEU A 14 -3.38 15.92 -6.22
C LEU A 14 -2.41 16.92 -5.55
N PRO A 15 -2.90 18.07 -5.05
CA PRO A 15 -2.12 18.96 -4.22
C PRO A 15 -1.62 18.19 -3.00
N ARG A 16 -0.29 17.98 -2.89
CA ARG A 16 0.32 17.25 -1.78
C ARG A 16 0.96 18.16 -0.74
N ARG A 17 1.48 19.32 -1.19
CA ARG A 17 2.25 20.32 -0.40
C ARG A 17 2.21 21.67 -1.12
N GLY A 18 2.53 22.74 -0.41
CA GLY A 18 2.61 24.11 -0.95
C GLY A 18 1.32 24.92 -0.81
N ASP A 19 1.35 26.16 -1.30
CA ASP A 19 0.33 27.18 -1.06
C ASP A 19 -1.09 26.75 -1.47
N ASP A 20 -1.22 26.05 -2.60
CA ASP A 20 -2.52 25.54 -3.08
C ASP A 20 -3.12 24.49 -2.13
N TYR A 21 -2.27 23.64 -1.53
CA TYR A 21 -2.71 22.66 -0.54
C TYR A 21 -3.09 23.33 0.78
N GLU A 22 -2.30 24.30 1.26
CA GLU A 22 -2.60 25.03 2.49
C GLU A 22 -3.92 25.79 2.39
N LEU A 23 -4.17 26.42 1.24
CA LEU A 23 -5.44 27.06 0.95
C LEU A 23 -6.59 26.06 0.96
N CYS A 24 -6.47 24.93 0.25
CA CYS A 24 -7.48 23.87 0.27
C CYS A 24 -7.72 23.33 1.69
N ASN A 25 -6.65 23.14 2.48
CA ASN A 25 -6.72 22.61 3.83
C ASN A 25 -7.37 23.58 4.84
N SER A 26 -7.43 24.88 4.52
CA SER A 26 -8.18 25.85 5.32
C SER A 26 -9.70 25.63 5.29
N PHE A 27 -10.21 24.92 4.27
CA PHE A 27 -11.63 24.57 4.16
C PHE A 27 -11.94 23.27 4.91
N SER A 28 -12.81 23.33 5.92
CA SER A 28 -13.18 22.17 6.76
C SER A 28 -13.80 21.00 5.97
N ALA A 29 -14.53 21.28 4.89
CA ALA A 29 -15.08 20.24 4.03
C ALA A 29 -13.99 19.47 3.27
N PHE A 30 -12.92 20.15 2.89
CA PHE A 30 -11.80 19.53 2.19
C PHE A 30 -10.97 18.66 3.15
N SER A 31 -10.65 19.16 4.34
CA SER A 31 -9.91 18.37 5.34
C SER A 31 -10.69 17.13 5.77
N ALA A 32 -12.00 17.25 6.03
CA ALA A 32 -12.86 16.11 6.35
C ALA A 32 -12.92 15.09 5.20
N PHE A 33 -12.98 15.55 3.95
CA PHE A 33 -12.93 14.68 2.78
C PHE A 33 -11.60 13.92 2.68
N MET A 34 -10.48 14.61 2.92
CA MET A 34 -9.14 14.02 2.88
C MET A 34 -8.97 12.95 3.98
N GLU A 35 -9.37 13.24 5.21
CA GLU A 35 -9.38 12.26 6.31
C GLU A 35 -10.23 11.02 5.99
N GLN A 36 -11.37 11.23 5.33
CA GLN A 36 -12.22 10.13 4.87
C GLN A 36 -11.52 9.28 3.79
N GLN A 37 -10.84 9.91 2.82
CA GLN A 37 -10.11 9.16 1.80
C GLN A 37 -8.93 8.39 2.39
N GLU A 38 -8.18 9.00 3.30
CA GLU A 38 -7.08 8.34 4.01
C GLU A 38 -7.59 7.10 4.77
N THR A 39 -8.71 7.25 5.49
CA THR A 39 -9.35 6.14 6.19
C THR A 39 -9.73 5.00 5.24
N ARG A 40 -10.28 5.32 4.06
CA ARG A 40 -10.66 4.32 3.05
C ARG A 40 -9.44 3.57 2.50
N ILE A 41 -8.37 4.29 2.15
CA ILE A 41 -7.14 3.69 1.64
C ILE A 41 -6.51 2.79 2.69
N ARG A 42 -6.44 3.23 3.95
CA ARG A 42 -5.94 2.43 5.07
C ARG A 42 -6.70 1.13 5.26
N LEU A 43 -8.04 1.14 5.15
CA LEU A 43 -8.87 -0.06 5.26
C LEU A 43 -8.64 -1.02 4.09
N LEU A 44 -8.43 -0.51 2.88
CA LEU A 44 -8.07 -1.30 1.71
C LEU A 44 -6.70 -1.98 1.90
N LEU A 45 -5.70 -1.22 2.35
CA LEU A 45 -4.37 -1.75 2.66
C LEU A 45 -4.43 -2.84 3.74
N THR A 46 -5.15 -2.59 4.84
CA THR A 46 -5.34 -3.58 5.91
C THR A 46 -5.97 -4.87 5.38
N THR A 47 -6.98 -4.76 4.51
CA THR A 47 -7.62 -5.92 3.88
C THR A 47 -6.64 -6.67 2.97
N LEU A 48 -5.85 -5.95 2.19
CA LEU A 48 -4.84 -6.52 1.31
C LEU A 48 -3.79 -7.30 2.11
N MET A 49 -3.23 -6.71 3.18
CA MET A 49 -2.23 -7.35 4.04
C MET A 49 -2.77 -8.64 4.69
N ARG A 50 -4.03 -8.61 5.15
CA ARG A 50 -4.68 -9.81 5.70
C ARG A 50 -4.84 -10.90 4.66
N ASN A 51 -5.26 -10.53 3.45
CA ASN A 51 -5.47 -11.49 2.35
C ASN A 51 -4.16 -12.11 1.85
N THR A 52 -3.03 -11.41 2.00
CA THR A 52 -1.71 -11.94 1.63
C THR A 52 -1.11 -12.85 2.70
N GLY A 53 -1.80 -13.03 3.84
CA GLY A 53 -1.34 -13.88 4.94
C GLY A 53 -0.36 -13.20 5.88
N CYS A 54 -0.15 -11.89 5.73
CA CYS A 54 0.71 -11.14 6.63
C CYS A 54 -0.11 -10.70 7.87
N PRO A 55 0.26 -11.09 9.10
CA PRO A 55 -0.48 -10.76 10.32
C PRO A 55 -0.33 -9.28 10.75
N THR A 56 0.33 -8.46 9.94
CA THR A 56 0.66 -7.06 10.25
C THR A 56 -0.56 -6.15 10.11
N ARG A 57 -0.82 -5.34 11.15
CA ARG A 57 -1.87 -4.30 11.13
C ARG A 57 -1.29 -2.97 10.67
N MET A 58 -2.05 -2.23 9.86
CA MET A 58 -1.70 -0.86 9.48
C MET A 58 -1.77 0.10 10.68
N PRO A 59 -0.84 1.06 10.82
CA PRO A 59 -0.85 2.05 11.90
C PRO A 59 -2.12 2.92 11.90
N LYS A 60 -2.32 3.72 12.96
CA LYS A 60 -3.50 4.59 13.09
C LYS A 60 -3.28 5.92 12.32
N VAL A 61 -4.33 6.72 12.13
CA VAL A 61 -4.30 8.00 11.36
C VAL A 61 -3.27 8.99 11.91
N ASN A 62 -2.85 8.84 13.19
CA ASN A 62 -1.88 9.73 13.83
C ASN A 62 -0.46 9.15 13.89
N SER A 63 -0.20 8.06 13.18
CA SER A 63 1.13 7.45 13.12
C SER A 63 2.01 8.21 12.13
N ASP A 64 3.31 8.25 12.41
CA ASP A 64 4.29 8.84 11.51
C ASP A 64 4.25 8.17 10.13
N VAL A 65 4.49 8.95 9.08
CA VAL A 65 4.53 8.46 7.68
C VAL A 65 5.57 7.35 7.55
N GLU A 66 6.67 7.46 8.31
CA GLU A 66 7.73 6.46 8.36
C GLU A 66 7.21 5.09 8.85
N GLU A 67 6.37 5.06 9.89
CA GLU A 67 5.79 3.83 10.42
C GLU A 67 4.88 3.14 9.37
N TYR A 68 4.17 3.92 8.57
CA TYR A 68 3.37 3.38 7.46
C TYR A 68 4.25 2.76 6.37
N LEU A 69 5.34 3.44 5.99
CA LEU A 69 6.26 2.97 4.96
C LEU A 69 6.95 1.68 5.38
N GLU A 70 7.48 1.60 6.60
CA GLU A 70 8.10 0.39 7.15
C GLU A 70 7.15 -0.82 7.06
N ARG A 71 5.89 -0.61 7.44
CA ARG A 71 4.88 -1.67 7.43
C ARG A 71 4.49 -2.10 6.02
N ILE A 72 4.49 -1.19 5.05
CA ILE A 72 4.25 -1.52 3.64
C ILE A 72 5.41 -2.34 3.08
N VAL A 73 6.65 -1.91 3.31
CA VAL A 73 7.88 -2.62 2.88
C VAL A 73 7.89 -4.04 3.43
N MET A 74 7.62 -4.20 4.73
CA MET A 74 7.61 -5.52 5.37
C MET A 74 6.55 -6.48 4.79
N VAL A 75 5.41 -5.95 4.33
CA VAL A 75 4.41 -6.79 3.63
C VAL A 75 4.80 -7.08 2.19
N ASP A 76 5.40 -6.11 1.50
CA ASP A 76 5.91 -6.32 0.15
C ASP A 76 6.98 -7.43 0.15
N ASP A 77 7.95 -7.37 1.06
CA ASP A 77 8.95 -8.42 1.27
C ASP A 77 8.31 -9.78 1.51
N HIS A 78 7.28 -9.84 2.38
CA HIS A 78 6.56 -11.10 2.63
C HIS A 78 5.86 -11.65 1.38
N ILE A 79 5.24 -10.79 0.56
CA ILE A 79 4.60 -11.18 -0.70
C ILE A 79 5.65 -11.68 -1.68
N VAL A 80 6.77 -10.96 -1.82
CA VAL A 80 7.89 -11.31 -2.69
C VAL A 80 8.50 -12.65 -2.28
N GLU A 81 8.80 -12.86 -1.01
CA GLU A 81 9.31 -14.14 -0.49
C GLU A 81 8.35 -15.29 -0.78
N ARG A 82 7.03 -15.08 -0.64
CA ARG A 82 6.04 -16.11 -0.95
C ARG A 82 5.98 -16.42 -2.45
N ALA A 83 6.01 -15.39 -3.30
CA ALA A 83 5.95 -15.54 -4.74
C ALA A 83 7.24 -16.18 -5.30
N VAL A 84 8.40 -15.68 -4.89
CA VAL A 84 9.73 -16.14 -5.31
C VAL A 84 10.05 -17.48 -4.67
N GLY A 85 9.72 -17.69 -3.39
CA GLY A 85 9.86 -18.97 -2.71
C GLY A 85 9.10 -20.07 -3.44
N HIS A 86 7.84 -19.86 -3.80
CA HIS A 86 7.08 -20.83 -4.59
C HIS A 86 7.71 -21.07 -5.97
N PHE A 87 8.27 -20.05 -6.61
CA PHE A 87 8.95 -20.18 -7.89
C PHE A 87 10.26 -20.98 -7.78
N LEU A 88 11.06 -20.72 -6.75
CA LEU A 88 12.31 -21.42 -6.46
C LEU A 88 12.05 -22.86 -6.03
N TYR A 89 11.07 -23.12 -5.15
CA TYR A 89 10.66 -24.48 -4.79
C TYR A 89 10.19 -25.26 -6.03
N ARG A 90 9.40 -24.65 -6.91
CA ARG A 90 8.94 -25.30 -8.14
C ARG A 90 10.08 -25.55 -9.13
N LEU A 91 11.04 -24.64 -9.26
CA LEU A 91 12.25 -24.84 -10.06
C LEU A 91 13.16 -25.92 -9.48
N PHE A 92 13.40 -25.93 -8.16
CA PHE A 92 14.20 -26.97 -7.49
C PHE A 92 13.52 -28.34 -7.57
N PHE A 93 12.20 -28.42 -7.33
CA PHE A 93 11.46 -29.69 -7.43
C PHE A 93 11.38 -30.21 -8.87
N CYS A 94 11.17 -29.33 -9.86
CA CYS A 94 11.26 -29.72 -11.27
C CYS A 94 12.67 -30.16 -11.68
N ARG A 95 13.73 -29.63 -11.05
CA ARG A 95 15.13 -30.00 -11.34
C ARG A 95 15.61 -31.25 -10.62
N ILE A 96 14.99 -31.63 -9.50
CA ILE A 96 15.23 -32.90 -8.80
C ILE A 96 14.39 -34.04 -9.40
N SER A 97 13.24 -33.73 -10.01
CA SER A 97 12.33 -34.72 -10.61
C SER A 97 12.62 -35.03 -12.10
N TRP A 98 13.68 -34.50 -12.69
CA TRP A 98 14.20 -34.89 -14.01
C TRP A 98 15.43 -35.80 -13.79
N PRO A 99 15.37 -37.09 -14.21
CA PRO A 99 16.50 -38.02 -14.12
C PRO A 99 17.66 -37.66 -15.05
#